data_AF-A0A367JME3-F1
#
_entry.id   AF-A0A367JME3-F1
#
_cell.length_a   1.000
_cell.length_b   1.000
_cell.length_c   1.000
_cell.angle_alpha   90.00
_cell.angle_beta   90.00
_cell.angle_gamma   90.00
#
_symmetry.space_group_name_H-M   'P 1'
#
loop_
_entity.id
_entity.type
_entity.pdbx_description
1 polymer ?
#
loop_
_entity_poly.entity_id
_entity_poly.type
_entity_poly.pdbx_seq_one_letter_code
_entity_poly.pdbx_strand_id
1 'polypeptide(L)'
;MSNEGENSLNLKRSTWPPDYSQYKDLSDDALGQIVENEAQNTQAPEAYKALFGRLLTYCRSITESNNRYQQQIRQLNTKCENYLRYIEAARENFENVSELYKDEHIRVLNLKEDNLELRLQIETYKNELKQAAQQLFEAQKAREEAIQEHERYKELAGRNAERQGLGRKNLEETLVEKEQQIEELQKAVAQLQNLLSLKEVEIRELNTRNKAISIVLEGTRHLQQQQQQQQQQQQQQQQQQQQQQQQQQQQQQNHLNLS
;
A
#
# COMPACT_ATOMS: atom_id res chain seq x y z
N MET A 1 46.51 -32.27 20.64
CA MET A 1 47.17 -33.56 20.88
C MET A 1 46.11 -34.52 21.39
N SER A 2 45.81 -35.56 20.61
CA SER A 2 45.35 -36.90 21.03
C SER A 2 45.29 -37.74 19.76
N ASN A 3 46.45 -38.29 19.36
CA ASN A 3 46.52 -39.42 18.46
C ASN A 3 46.11 -40.65 19.29
N GLU A 4 44.82 -40.95 19.35
CA GLU A 4 44.39 -42.28 19.75
C GLU A 4 44.49 -43.17 18.51
N GLY A 5 45.35 -44.18 18.61
CA GLY A 5 45.82 -44.95 17.49
C GLY A 5 44.70 -45.65 16.75
N GLU A 6 44.79 -45.58 15.42
CA GLU A 6 44.23 -46.57 14.51
C GLU A 6 44.79 -47.95 14.89
N ASN A 7 44.14 -48.62 15.86
CA ASN A 7 44.26 -50.06 16.02
C ASN A 7 43.64 -50.66 14.76
N SER A 8 44.49 -50.83 13.75
CA SER A 8 44.21 -51.67 12.59
C SER A 8 43.82 -53.03 13.14
N LEU A 9 42.51 -53.33 13.19
CA LEU A 9 42.01 -54.64 13.54
C LEU A 9 42.63 -55.62 12.56
N ASN A 10 43.67 -56.31 13.02
CA ASN A 10 44.34 -57.35 12.27
C ASN A 10 43.40 -58.56 12.30
N LEU A 11 42.31 -58.51 11.52
CA LEU A 11 41.39 -59.62 11.35
C LEU A 11 42.18 -60.77 10.71
N LYS A 12 42.72 -61.64 11.58
CA LYS A 12 43.40 -62.87 11.17
C LYS A 12 42.43 -63.70 10.31
N ARG A 13 42.99 -64.46 9.35
CA ARG A 13 42.24 -65.40 8.51
C ARG A 13 41.24 -66.18 9.35
N SER A 14 39.96 -66.15 8.97
CA SER A 14 38.89 -66.87 9.65
C SER A 14 39.24 -68.36 9.75
N THR A 15 39.27 -68.88 10.97
CA THR A 15 39.56 -70.29 11.29
C THR A 15 38.28 -71.07 11.51
N TRP A 16 38.33 -72.40 11.36
CA TRP A 16 37.21 -73.27 11.74
C TRP A 16 37.60 -74.25 12.87
N PRO A 17 36.80 -74.35 13.96
CA PRO A 17 35.63 -73.53 14.29
C PRO A 17 36.00 -72.07 14.63
N PRO A 18 35.08 -71.12 14.43
CA PRO A 18 35.32 -69.71 14.72
C PRO A 18 35.43 -69.46 16.22
N ASP A 19 36.43 -68.67 16.61
CA ASP A 19 36.53 -68.10 17.94
C ASP A 19 35.83 -66.72 17.95
N TYR A 20 34.68 -66.61 18.62
CA TYR A 20 33.93 -65.36 18.68
C TYR A 20 34.36 -64.47 19.86
N SER A 21 35.27 -64.93 20.72
CA SER A 21 35.73 -64.14 21.87
C SER A 21 36.50 -62.88 21.46
N GLN A 22 37.07 -62.89 20.25
CA GLN A 22 37.76 -61.77 19.61
C GLN A 22 36.83 -60.68 19.06
N TYR A 23 35.50 -60.89 19.06
CA TYR A 23 34.52 -59.93 18.55
C TYR A 23 33.82 -59.11 19.65
N LYS A 24 34.44 -58.99 20.83
CA LYS A 24 33.96 -58.10 21.90
C LYS A 24 34.43 -56.67 21.63
N ASP A 25 33.57 -55.70 21.94
CA ASP A 25 33.87 -54.26 21.90
C ASP A 25 34.26 -53.71 20.51
N LEU A 26 33.54 -54.14 19.47
CA LEU A 26 33.75 -53.69 18.10
C LEU A 26 32.89 -52.47 17.77
N SER A 27 33.40 -51.59 16.90
CA SER A 27 32.60 -50.55 16.26
C SER A 27 31.60 -51.16 15.27
N ASP A 28 30.48 -50.46 15.04
CA ASP A 28 29.46 -50.87 14.08
C ASP A 28 30.04 -51.10 12.66
N ASP A 29 31.07 -50.33 12.29
CA ASP A 29 31.78 -50.46 11.01
C ASP A 29 32.61 -51.76 10.91
N ALA A 30 33.11 -52.27 12.04
CA ALA A 30 33.89 -53.51 12.09
C ALA A 30 33.02 -54.76 11.95
N LEU A 31 31.76 -54.70 12.40
CA LEU A 31 30.80 -55.81 12.31
C LEU A 31 30.51 -56.22 10.85
N GLY A 32 30.41 -55.25 9.93
CA GLY A 32 30.22 -55.52 8.51
C GLY A 32 31.37 -56.32 7.89
N GLN A 33 32.61 -55.96 8.23
CA GLN A 33 33.82 -56.65 7.76
C GLN A 33 33.95 -58.07 8.35
N ILE A 34 33.48 -58.28 9.57
CA ILE A 34 33.46 -59.61 10.21
C ILE A 34 32.48 -60.54 9.52
N VAL A 35 31.26 -60.07 9.27
CA VAL A 35 30.25 -60.86 8.55
C VAL A 35 30.72 -61.20 7.14
N GLU A 36 31.44 -60.28 6.48
CA GLU A 36 32.05 -60.51 5.17
C GLU A 36 33.18 -61.55 5.21
N ASN A 37 34.06 -61.48 6.21
CA ASN A 37 35.16 -62.44 6.37
C ASN A 37 34.64 -63.86 6.70
N GLU A 38 33.63 -64.00 7.56
CA GLU A 38 33.04 -65.31 7.88
C GLU A 38 32.25 -65.90 6.71
N ALA A 39 31.60 -65.07 5.88
CA ALA A 39 30.97 -65.52 4.64
C ALA A 39 31.99 -66.09 3.63
N GLN A 40 33.23 -65.58 3.66
CA GLN A 40 34.33 -65.99 2.79
C GLN A 40 35.29 -67.01 3.43
N ASN A 41 34.96 -67.52 4.63
CA ASN A 41 35.82 -68.44 5.38
C ASN A 41 36.02 -69.76 4.61
N THR A 42 37.19 -69.94 4.00
CA THR A 42 37.52 -71.11 3.18
C THR A 42 37.48 -72.44 3.94
N GLN A 43 37.63 -72.43 5.27
CA GLN A 43 37.68 -73.62 6.12
C GLN A 43 36.31 -74.04 6.67
N ALA A 44 35.30 -73.18 6.57
CA ALA A 44 33.97 -73.42 7.12
C ALA A 44 33.08 -74.28 6.17
N PRO A 45 32.06 -74.99 6.69
CA PRO A 45 31.05 -75.66 5.86
C PRO A 45 30.22 -74.69 5.00
N GLU A 46 29.73 -75.15 3.85
CA GLU A 46 28.92 -74.31 2.93
C GLU A 46 27.65 -73.74 3.57
N ALA A 47 26.98 -74.48 4.45
CA ALA A 47 25.80 -73.99 5.16
C ALA A 47 26.12 -72.79 6.07
N TYR A 48 27.31 -72.76 6.66
CA TYR A 48 27.80 -71.64 7.48
C TYR A 48 28.06 -70.41 6.60
N LYS A 49 28.79 -70.57 5.49
CA LYS A 49 29.06 -69.50 4.53
C LYS A 49 27.77 -68.93 3.94
N ALA A 50 26.80 -69.79 3.62
CA ALA A 50 25.50 -69.38 3.09
C ALA A 50 24.69 -68.55 4.11
N LEU A 51 24.75 -68.89 5.40
CA LEU A 51 24.12 -68.11 6.46
C LEU A 51 24.74 -66.70 6.56
N PHE A 52 26.07 -66.61 6.66
CA PHE A 52 26.76 -65.33 6.74
C PHE A 52 26.65 -64.51 5.44
N GLY A 53 26.59 -65.15 4.28
CA GLY A 53 26.31 -64.49 3.00
C GLY A 53 24.90 -63.88 2.93
N ARG A 54 23.89 -64.57 3.47
CA ARG A 54 22.53 -64.01 3.61
C ARG A 54 22.50 -62.84 4.60
N LEU A 55 23.19 -62.98 5.73
CA LEU A 55 23.31 -61.93 6.74
C LEU A 55 23.99 -60.68 6.15
N LEU A 56 25.09 -60.85 5.41
CA LEU A 56 25.79 -59.77 4.73
C LEU A 56 24.88 -59.02 3.75
N THR A 57 24.11 -59.77 2.94
CA THR A 57 23.16 -59.21 1.97
C THR A 57 22.08 -58.40 2.68
N TYR A 58 21.53 -58.92 3.78
CA TYR A 58 20.54 -58.22 4.59
C TYR A 58 21.10 -56.94 5.22
N CYS A 59 22.30 -57.00 5.82
CA CYS A 59 22.99 -55.84 6.38
C CYS A 59 23.22 -54.75 5.33
N ARG A 60 23.73 -55.11 4.14
CA ARG A 60 23.92 -54.16 3.02
C ARG A 60 22.61 -53.51 2.59
N SER A 61 21.54 -54.30 2.45
CA SER A 61 20.21 -53.80 2.11
C SER A 61 19.66 -52.79 3.14
N ILE A 62 19.88 -53.04 4.43
CA ILE A 62 19.48 -52.11 5.50
C ILE A 62 20.31 -50.83 5.43
N THR A 63 21.63 -50.93 5.29
CA THR A 63 22.52 -49.76 5.20
C THR A 63 22.16 -48.88 4.01
N GLU A 64 21.89 -49.47 2.84
CA GLU A 64 21.43 -48.73 1.67
C GLU A 64 20.08 -48.03 1.91
N SER A 65 19.13 -48.72 2.55
CA SER A 65 17.82 -48.15 2.87
C SER A 65 17.94 -47.00 3.87
N ASN A 66 18.76 -47.16 4.92
CA ASN A 66 19.05 -46.11 5.89
C ASN A 66 19.69 -44.88 5.23
N ASN A 67 20.65 -45.10 4.33
CA ASN A 67 21.27 -44.01 3.57
C ASN A 67 20.25 -43.26 2.71
N ARG A 68 19.31 -43.97 2.06
CA ARG A 68 18.21 -43.35 1.30
C ARG A 68 17.27 -42.54 2.19
N TYR A 69 16.86 -43.07 3.34
CA TYR A 69 16.03 -42.35 4.30
C TYR A 69 16.73 -41.10 4.84
N GLN A 70 18.01 -41.18 5.16
CA GLN A 70 18.80 -40.01 5.58
C GLN A 70 18.85 -38.93 4.49
N GLN A 71 19.02 -39.30 3.23
CA GLN A 71 18.97 -38.33 2.12
C GLN A 71 17.59 -37.69 1.98
N GLN A 72 16.51 -38.46 2.09
CA GLN A 72 15.14 -37.93 2.05
C GLN A 72 14.88 -36.96 3.22
N ILE A 73 15.31 -37.31 4.43
CA ILE A 73 15.20 -36.44 5.61
C ILE A 73 15.94 -35.11 5.37
N ARG A 74 17.17 -35.17 4.84
CA ARG A 74 17.93 -33.95 4.51
C ARG A 74 17.19 -33.06 3.49
N GLN A 75 16.67 -33.65 2.42
CA GLN A 75 15.91 -32.91 1.41
C GLN A 75 14.63 -32.28 1.97
N LEU A 76 13.91 -33.02 2.83
CA LEU A 76 12.72 -32.51 3.51
C LEU A 76 13.06 -31.35 4.45
N ASN A 77 14.14 -31.47 5.23
CA ASN A 77 14.59 -30.39 6.11
C ASN A 77 14.93 -29.12 5.32
N THR A 78 15.66 -29.23 4.20
CA THR A 78 15.93 -28.07 3.33
C THR A 78 14.64 -27.45 2.78
N LYS A 79 13.64 -28.26 2.41
CA LYS A 79 12.33 -27.74 1.98
C LYS A 79 11.62 -27.01 3.11
N CYS A 80 11.59 -27.58 4.31
CA CYS A 80 11.00 -26.94 5.49
C CYS A 80 11.68 -25.60 5.82
N GLU A 81 13.00 -25.54 5.79
CA GLU A 81 13.77 -24.29 5.99
C GLU A 81 13.42 -23.24 4.93
N ASN A 82 13.31 -23.64 3.67
CA ASN A 82 12.90 -22.73 2.59
C ASN A 82 11.47 -22.22 2.80
N TYR A 83 10.52 -23.10 3.17
CA TYR A 83 9.15 -22.68 3.44
C TYR A 83 9.05 -21.74 4.65
N LEU A 84 9.84 -21.98 5.71
CA LEU A 84 9.91 -21.06 6.84
C LEU A 84 10.38 -19.66 6.39
N ARG A 85 11.43 -19.57 5.58
CA ARG A 85 11.89 -18.28 5.02
C ARG A 85 10.82 -17.59 4.18
N TYR A 86 10.06 -18.34 3.37
CA TYR A 86 8.96 -17.77 2.60
C TYR A 86 7.84 -17.23 3.49
N ILE A 87 7.48 -17.96 4.56
CA ILE A 87 6.46 -17.54 5.51
C ILE A 87 6.89 -16.28 6.26
N GLU A 88 8.16 -16.22 6.70
CA GLU A 88 8.73 -15.06 7.38
C GLU A 88 8.73 -13.83 6.47
N ALA A 89 9.21 -13.96 5.23
CA ALA A 89 9.20 -12.87 4.26
C ALA A 89 7.77 -12.43 3.89
N ALA A 90 6.84 -13.38 3.74
CA ALA A 90 5.44 -13.05 3.50
C ALA A 90 4.84 -12.29 4.68
N ARG A 91 5.11 -12.72 5.92
CA ARG A 91 4.65 -12.04 7.14
C ARG A 91 5.18 -10.61 7.21
N GLU A 92 6.48 -10.41 7.01
CA GLU A 92 7.10 -9.08 6.99
C GLU A 92 6.47 -8.19 5.92
N ASN A 93 6.26 -8.72 4.71
CA ASN A 93 5.59 -8.00 3.65
C ASN A 93 4.14 -7.61 4.01
N PHE A 94 3.37 -8.51 4.63
CA PHE A 94 2.00 -8.19 5.07
C PHE A 94 1.98 -7.14 6.18
N GLU A 95 2.94 -7.19 7.11
CA GLU A 95 3.08 -6.19 8.17
C GLU A 95 3.43 -4.81 7.60
N ASN A 96 4.38 -4.74 6.67
CA ASN A 96 4.73 -3.50 5.97
C ASN A 96 3.55 -2.93 5.18
N VAL A 97 2.81 -3.76 4.44
CA VAL A 97 1.62 -3.32 3.69
C VAL A 97 0.50 -2.85 4.63
N SER A 98 0.33 -3.50 5.78
CA SER A 98 -0.64 -3.11 6.79
C SER A 98 -0.35 -1.71 7.35
N GLU A 99 0.91 -1.42 7.69
CA GLU A 99 1.30 -0.08 8.15
C GLU A 99 1.12 0.99 7.07
N LEU A 100 1.56 0.71 5.83
CA LEU A 100 1.34 1.63 4.70
C LEU A 100 -0.14 1.92 4.45
N TYR A 101 -1.02 0.93 4.62
CA TYR A 101 -2.46 1.14 4.49
C TYR A 101 -3.03 2.03 5.60
N LYS A 102 -2.54 1.90 6.84
CA LYS A 102 -2.94 2.77 7.96
C LYS A 102 -2.51 4.22 7.69
N ASP A 103 -1.27 4.42 7.26
CA ASP A 103 -0.75 5.75 6.94
C ASP A 103 -1.52 6.43 5.81
N GLU A 104 -1.77 5.69 4.72
CA GLU A 104 -2.56 6.21 3.60
C GLU A 104 -4.03 6.46 4.01
N HIS A 105 -4.60 5.65 4.91
CA HIS A 105 -5.94 5.90 5.44
C HIS A 105 -6.02 7.22 6.22
N ILE A 106 -5.05 7.47 7.11
CA ILE A 106 -4.95 8.73 7.86
C ILE A 106 -4.79 9.90 6.88
N ARG A 107 -3.93 9.77 5.88
CA ARG A 107 -3.72 10.80 4.85
C ARG A 107 -5.01 11.12 4.09
N VAL A 108 -5.78 10.10 3.70
CA VAL A 108 -7.07 10.29 3.01
C VAL A 108 -8.09 10.99 3.90
N LEU A 109 -8.12 10.69 5.21
CA LEU A 109 -8.98 11.39 6.16
C LEU A 109 -8.62 12.87 6.25
N ASN A 110 -7.33 13.19 6.42
CA ASN A 110 -6.86 14.57 6.46
C ASN A 110 -7.19 15.31 5.16
N LEU A 111 -6.95 14.70 4.00
CA LEU A 111 -7.30 15.29 2.70
C LEU A 111 -8.80 15.55 2.55
N LYS A 112 -9.67 14.69 3.11
CA LYS A 112 -11.13 14.93 3.11
C LYS A 112 -11.50 16.12 3.98
N GLU A 113 -10.88 16.25 5.15
CA GLU A 113 -11.09 17.39 6.05
C GLU A 113 -10.60 18.69 5.41
N ASP A 114 -9.38 18.71 4.86
CA ASP A 114 -8.83 19.85 4.10
C ASP A 114 -9.74 20.23 2.92
N ASN A 115 -10.29 19.23 2.21
CA ASN A 115 -11.20 19.48 1.09
C ASN A 115 -12.50 20.17 1.56
N LEU A 116 -13.04 19.75 2.69
CA LEU A 116 -14.23 20.35 3.29
C LEU A 116 -13.95 21.78 3.76
N GLU A 117 -12.83 22.00 4.44
CA GLU A 117 -12.42 23.33 4.91
C GLU A 117 -12.22 24.30 3.73
N LEU A 118 -11.51 23.88 2.68
CA LEU A 118 -11.32 24.70 1.48
C LEU A 118 -12.65 25.01 0.79
N ARG A 119 -13.60 24.07 0.73
CA ARG A 119 -14.94 24.33 0.19
C ARG A 119 -15.68 25.39 0.99
N LEU A 120 -15.61 25.32 2.32
CA LEU A 120 -16.21 26.31 3.20
C LEU A 120 -15.56 27.68 3.00
N GLN A 121 -14.22 27.76 2.96
CA GLN A 121 -13.49 29.01 2.70
C GLN A 121 -13.85 29.62 1.34
N ILE A 122 -13.91 28.81 0.28
CA ILE A 122 -14.32 29.26 -1.05
C ILE A 122 -15.73 29.86 -1.02
N GLU A 123 -16.67 29.21 -0.32
CA GLU A 123 -18.05 29.68 -0.26
C GLU A 123 -18.18 30.98 0.55
N THR A 124 -17.44 31.09 1.67
CA THR A 124 -17.33 32.32 2.44
C THR A 124 -16.80 33.46 1.58
N TYR A 125 -15.69 33.27 0.88
CA TYR A 125 -15.10 34.31 0.03
C TYR A 125 -15.98 34.66 -1.16
N LYS A 126 -16.72 33.71 -1.74
CA LYS A 126 -17.73 34.03 -2.77
C LYS A 126 -18.84 34.93 -2.22
N ASN A 127 -19.28 34.70 -0.98
CA ASN A 127 -20.30 35.55 -0.36
C ASN A 127 -19.75 36.93 -0.03
N GLU A 128 -18.53 37.03 0.50
CA GLU A 128 -17.83 38.31 0.68
C GLU A 128 -17.66 39.07 -0.64
N LEU A 129 -17.27 38.36 -1.72
CA LEU A 129 -17.12 38.94 -3.05
C LEU A 129 -18.44 39.52 -3.57
N LYS A 130 -19.56 38.81 -3.38
CA LYS A 130 -20.90 39.31 -3.73
C LYS A 130 -21.25 40.57 -2.95
N GLN A 131 -20.96 40.60 -1.65
CA GLN A 131 -21.20 41.78 -0.81
C GLN A 131 -20.35 42.97 -1.26
N ALA A 132 -19.06 42.76 -1.52
CA ALA A 132 -18.16 43.79 -2.03
C ALA A 132 -18.58 44.31 -3.42
N ALA A 133 -19.04 43.43 -4.30
CA ALA A 133 -19.59 43.81 -5.61
C ALA A 133 -20.84 44.69 -5.48
N GLN A 134 -21.71 44.39 -4.52
CA GLN A 134 -22.89 45.21 -4.24
C GLN A 134 -22.51 46.58 -3.67
N GLN A 135 -21.57 46.63 -2.73
CA GLN A 135 -21.04 47.90 -2.19
C GLN A 135 -20.38 48.75 -3.28
N LEU A 136 -19.63 48.13 -4.19
CA LEU A 136 -19.04 48.83 -5.34
C LEU A 136 -20.11 49.43 -6.24
N PHE A 137 -21.18 48.69 -6.54
CA PHE A 137 -22.30 49.18 -7.34
C PHE A 137 -22.98 50.39 -6.69
N GLU A 138 -23.26 50.32 -5.38
CA GLU A 138 -23.84 51.43 -4.63
C GLU A 138 -22.93 52.66 -4.59
N ALA A 139 -21.61 52.47 -4.40
CA ALA A 139 -20.63 53.55 -4.40
C ALA A 139 -20.47 54.20 -5.79
N GLN A 140 -20.50 53.41 -6.87
CA GLN A 140 -20.49 53.91 -8.23
C GLN A 140 -21.73 54.76 -8.52
N LYS A 141 -22.91 54.27 -8.12
CA LYS A 141 -24.17 55.01 -8.26
C LYS A 141 -24.13 56.34 -7.50
N ALA A 142 -23.69 56.35 -6.25
CA ALA A 142 -23.57 57.56 -5.44
C ALA A 142 -22.58 58.58 -6.06
N ARG A 143 -21.48 58.09 -6.65
CA ARG A 143 -20.54 58.94 -7.40
C ARG A 143 -21.18 59.56 -8.62
N GLU A 144 -21.94 58.79 -9.40
CA GLU A 144 -22.65 59.30 -10.58
C GLU A 144 -23.68 60.38 -10.21
N GLU A 145 -24.42 60.16 -9.12
CA GLU A 145 -25.38 61.13 -8.58
C GLU A 145 -24.67 62.42 -8.12
N ALA A 146 -23.53 62.31 -7.43
CA ALA A 146 -22.72 63.46 -7.00
C ALA A 146 -22.17 64.27 -8.20
N ILE A 147 -21.74 63.58 -9.28
CA ILE A 147 -21.31 64.23 -10.52
C ILE A 147 -22.46 65.00 -11.16
N GLN A 148 -23.64 64.38 -11.29
CA GLN A 148 -24.82 65.05 -11.86
C GLN A 148 -25.26 66.25 -11.02
N GLU A 149 -25.20 66.13 -9.69
CA GLU A 149 -25.53 67.23 -8.79
C GLU A 149 -24.53 68.39 -8.94
N HIS A 150 -23.23 68.09 -8.98
CA HIS A 150 -22.18 69.07 -9.24
C HIS A 150 -22.39 69.78 -10.60
N GLU A 151 -22.72 69.06 -11.66
CA GLU A 151 -23.05 69.65 -12.97
C GLU A 151 -24.25 70.61 -12.89
N ARG A 152 -25.32 70.24 -12.17
CA ARG A 152 -26.47 71.13 -11.95
C ARG A 152 -26.08 72.40 -11.18
N TYR A 153 -25.27 72.28 -10.14
CA TYR A 153 -24.77 73.45 -9.40
C TYR A 153 -23.87 74.34 -10.26
N LYS A 154 -23.08 73.74 -11.17
CA LYS A 154 -22.22 74.46 -12.10
C LYS A 154 -23.05 75.28 -13.09
N GLU A 155 -24.14 74.72 -13.62
CA GLU A 155 -25.08 75.47 -14.46
C GLU A 155 -25.78 76.61 -13.70
N LEU A 156 -26.22 76.36 -12.47
CA LEU A 156 -26.86 77.37 -11.61
C LEU A 156 -25.88 78.51 -11.26
N ALA A 157 -24.62 78.18 -10.96
CA ALA A 157 -23.55 79.16 -10.76
C ALA A 157 -23.31 80.01 -12.02
N GLY A 158 -23.28 79.38 -13.20
CA GLY A 158 -23.18 80.08 -14.49
C GLY A 158 -24.31 81.09 -14.72
N ARG A 159 -25.56 80.71 -14.39
CA ARG A 159 -26.75 81.59 -14.52
C ARG A 159 -26.79 82.72 -13.49
N ASN A 160 -26.32 82.48 -12.25
CA ASN A 160 -26.33 83.49 -11.18
C ASN A 160 -25.14 84.46 -11.25
N ALA A 161 -24.01 84.05 -11.85
CA ALA A 161 -22.88 84.93 -12.13
C ALA A 161 -23.27 86.11 -13.04
N GLU A 162 -24.33 85.98 -13.85
CA GLU A 162 -24.91 87.06 -14.65
C GLU A 162 -25.76 88.05 -13.83
N ARG A 163 -26.09 87.79 -12.56
CA ARG A 163 -27.12 88.56 -11.81
C ARG A 163 -26.75 89.14 -10.44
N GLN A 164 -25.77 88.64 -9.66
CA GLN A 164 -25.35 89.27 -8.38
C GLN A 164 -24.12 88.58 -7.73
N GLY A 165 -23.21 89.36 -7.11
CA GLY A 165 -21.90 88.89 -6.63
C GLY A 165 -21.85 88.07 -5.32
N LEU A 166 -22.83 88.21 -4.41
CA LEU A 166 -22.85 87.47 -3.13
C LEU A 166 -23.35 86.02 -3.29
N GLY A 167 -24.35 85.79 -4.15
CA GLY A 167 -24.83 84.43 -4.47
C GLY A 167 -23.80 83.58 -5.20
N ARG A 168 -22.84 84.22 -5.89
CA ARG A 168 -21.75 83.55 -6.60
C ARG A 168 -20.75 82.89 -5.65
N LYS A 169 -20.37 83.56 -4.56
CA LYS A 169 -19.37 83.03 -3.61
C LYS A 169 -19.87 81.78 -2.89
N ASN A 170 -21.13 81.79 -2.44
CA ASN A 170 -21.75 80.62 -1.80
C ASN A 170 -21.83 79.43 -2.77
N LEU A 171 -22.11 79.67 -4.05
CA LEU A 171 -22.16 78.61 -5.07
C LEU A 171 -20.77 78.08 -5.43
N GLU A 172 -19.75 78.94 -5.46
CA GLU A 172 -18.35 78.51 -5.63
C GLU A 172 -17.87 77.63 -4.45
N GLU A 173 -18.21 77.99 -3.21
CA GLU A 173 -17.92 77.17 -2.02
C GLU A 173 -18.62 75.80 -2.10
N THR A 174 -19.92 75.75 -2.46
CA THR A 174 -20.65 74.49 -2.66
C THR A 174 -20.06 73.64 -3.79
N LEU A 175 -19.57 74.26 -4.88
CA LEU A 175 -18.95 73.54 -5.99
C LEU A 175 -17.65 72.85 -5.55
N VAL A 176 -16.81 73.54 -4.77
CA VAL A 176 -15.56 72.98 -4.24
C VAL A 176 -15.85 71.83 -3.26
N GLU A 177 -16.85 71.97 -2.38
CA GLU A 177 -17.28 70.89 -1.50
C GLU A 177 -17.74 69.65 -2.27
N LYS A 178 -18.51 69.84 -3.35
CA LYS A 178 -18.96 68.73 -4.21
C LYS A 178 -17.81 68.10 -5.01
N GLU A 179 -16.83 68.87 -5.46
CA GLU A 179 -15.61 68.34 -6.09
C GLU A 179 -14.82 67.45 -5.12
N GLN A 180 -14.64 67.89 -3.87
CA GLN A 180 -13.99 67.07 -2.83
C GLN A 180 -14.78 65.77 -2.58
N GLN A 181 -16.12 65.85 -2.50
CA GLN A 181 -16.97 64.67 -2.34
C GLN A 181 -16.82 63.68 -3.51
N ILE A 182 -16.71 64.17 -4.75
CA ILE A 182 -16.47 63.33 -5.93
C ILE A 182 -15.10 62.65 -5.85
N GLU A 183 -14.05 63.36 -5.46
CA GLU A 183 -12.70 62.78 -5.30
C GLU A 183 -12.66 61.69 -4.23
N GLU A 184 -13.32 61.90 -3.09
CA GLU A 184 -13.42 60.91 -2.01
C GLU A 184 -14.15 59.65 -2.48
N LEU A 185 -15.28 59.81 -3.17
CA LEU A 185 -16.04 58.68 -3.75
C LEU A 185 -15.24 57.96 -4.84
N GLN A 186 -14.48 58.68 -5.67
CA GLN A 186 -13.58 58.07 -6.66
C GLN A 186 -12.50 57.21 -5.99
N LYS A 187 -11.87 57.69 -4.91
CA LYS A 187 -10.90 56.91 -4.14
C LYS A 187 -11.54 55.66 -3.52
N ALA A 188 -12.73 55.78 -2.95
CA ALA A 188 -13.46 54.65 -2.38
C ALA A 188 -13.81 53.59 -3.44
N VAL A 189 -14.29 54.01 -4.62
CA VAL A 189 -14.58 53.10 -5.75
C VAL A 189 -13.31 52.37 -6.20
N ALA A 190 -12.19 53.07 -6.34
CA ALA A 190 -10.91 52.46 -6.74
C ALA A 190 -10.40 51.45 -5.70
N GLN A 191 -10.54 51.75 -4.40
CA GLN A 191 -10.19 50.83 -3.32
C GLN A 191 -11.06 49.56 -3.36
N LEU A 192 -12.37 49.70 -3.55
CA LEU A 192 -13.29 48.56 -3.66
C LEU A 192 -13.00 47.70 -4.90
N GLN A 193 -12.69 48.31 -6.04
CA GLN A 193 -12.28 47.59 -7.25
C GLN A 193 -11.01 46.76 -7.05
N ASN A 194 -10.00 47.32 -6.37
CA ASN A 194 -8.78 46.59 -6.04
C ASN A 194 -9.04 45.41 -5.08
N LEU A 195 -9.87 45.63 -4.05
CA LEU A 195 -10.27 44.58 -3.12
C LEU A 195 -10.96 43.42 -3.84
N LEU A 196 -11.91 43.72 -4.73
CA LEU A 196 -12.61 42.73 -5.57
C LEU A 196 -11.61 41.92 -6.40
N SER A 197 -10.70 42.58 -7.11
CA SER A 197 -9.68 41.91 -7.91
C SER A 197 -8.81 40.97 -7.09
N LEU A 198 -8.38 41.38 -5.89
CA LEU A 198 -7.57 40.53 -5.00
C LEU A 198 -8.35 39.29 -4.55
N LYS A 199 -9.62 39.48 -4.15
CA LYS A 199 -10.49 38.39 -3.71
C LYS A 199 -10.80 37.38 -4.82
N GLU A 200 -10.96 37.84 -6.07
CA GLU A 200 -11.13 36.94 -7.21
C GLU A 200 -9.92 36.05 -7.49
N VAL A 201 -8.71 36.58 -7.28
CA VAL A 201 -7.46 35.81 -7.41
C VAL A 201 -7.37 34.77 -6.29
N GLU A 202 -7.65 35.17 -5.04
CA GLU A 202 -7.64 34.28 -3.89
C GLU A 202 -8.62 33.11 -4.06
N ILE A 203 -9.85 33.38 -4.52
CA ILE A 203 -10.84 32.34 -4.85
C ILE A 203 -10.34 31.40 -5.94
N ARG A 204 -9.65 31.90 -6.97
CA ARG A 204 -9.08 31.06 -8.04
C ARG A 204 -7.98 30.14 -7.53
N GLU A 205 -7.11 30.63 -6.66
CA GLU A 205 -6.06 29.81 -6.03
C GLU A 205 -6.64 28.72 -5.15
N LEU A 206 -7.62 29.07 -4.28
CA LEU A 206 -8.30 28.10 -3.43
C LEU A 206 -9.04 27.03 -4.26
N ASN A 207 -9.71 27.42 -5.35
CA ASN A 207 -10.35 26.47 -6.26
C ASN A 207 -9.33 25.51 -6.91
N THR A 208 -8.15 26.02 -7.25
CA THR A 208 -7.09 25.19 -7.84
C THR A 208 -6.60 24.14 -6.84
N ARG A 209 -6.37 24.53 -5.58
CA ARG A 209 -6.00 23.61 -4.49
C ARG A 209 -7.11 22.59 -4.21
N ASN A 210 -8.36 23.04 -4.11
CA ASN A 210 -9.52 22.17 -3.89
C ASN A 210 -9.67 21.14 -5.03
N LYS A 211 -9.46 21.55 -6.28
CA LYS A 211 -9.49 20.64 -7.44
C LYS A 211 -8.37 19.59 -7.37
N ALA A 212 -7.16 19.99 -7.01
CA ALA A 212 -6.04 19.06 -6.86
C ALA A 212 -6.33 17.97 -5.80
N ILE A 213 -6.84 18.37 -4.63
CA ILE A 213 -7.24 17.43 -3.57
C ILE A 213 -8.38 16.53 -4.04
N SER A 214 -9.38 17.09 -4.73
CA SER A 214 -10.52 16.32 -5.26
C SER A 214 -10.07 15.22 -6.23
N ILE A 215 -9.11 15.53 -7.12
CA ILE A 215 -8.54 14.56 -8.07
C ILE A 215 -7.85 13.42 -7.32
N VAL A 216 -7.05 13.72 -6.30
CA VAL A 216 -6.37 12.69 -5.49
C VAL A 216 -7.40 11.78 -4.80
N LEU A 217 -8.39 12.37 -4.14
CA LEU A 217 -9.44 11.61 -3.45
C LEU A 217 -10.27 10.74 -4.41
N GLU A 218 -10.56 11.24 -5.62
CA GLU A 218 -11.26 10.48 -6.65
C GLU A 218 -10.42 9.31 -7.18
N GLY A 219 -9.13 9.54 -7.41
CA GLY A 219 -8.16 8.48 -7.76
C GLY A 219 -8.11 7.38 -6.70
N THR A 220 -8.00 7.74 -5.42
CA THR A 220 -7.99 6.78 -4.32
C THR A 220 -9.30 5.99 -4.22
N ARG A 221 -10.44 6.66 -4.42
CA ARG A 221 -11.76 5.99 -4.45
C ARG A 221 -11.87 5.00 -5.61
N HIS A 222 -11.40 5.37 -6.80
CA HIS A 222 -11.42 4.50 -7.96
C HIS A 222 -10.57 3.24 -7.74
N LEU A 223 -9.38 3.40 -7.14
CA LEU A 223 -8.50 2.29 -6.80
C LEU A 223 -9.17 1.32 -5.80
N GLN A 224 -9.82 1.85 -4.75
CA GLN A 224 -10.58 1.02 -3.79
C GLN A 224 -11.73 0.26 -4.45
N GLN A 225 -12.46 0.90 -5.36
CA GLN A 225 -13.53 0.23 -6.11
C GLN A 225 -12.99 -0.88 -7.02
N GLN A 226 -11.86 -0.63 -7.69
CA GLN A 226 -11.21 -1.63 -8.54
C GLN A 226 -10.75 -2.85 -7.72
N GLN A 227 -10.19 -2.65 -6.54
CA GLN A 227 -9.79 -3.74 -5.64
C GLN A 227 -11.01 -4.57 -5.18
N GLN A 228 -12.13 -3.92 -4.82
CA GLN A 228 -13.35 -4.64 -4.44
C GLN A 228 -13.92 -5.47 -5.59
N GLN A 229 -13.89 -4.95 -6.81
CA GLN A 229 -14.35 -5.69 -8.00
C GLN A 229 -13.47 -6.91 -8.29
N GLN A 230 -12.15 -6.78 -8.15
CA GLN A 230 -11.24 -7.93 -8.32
C GLN A 230 -11.49 -9.03 -7.28
N GLN A 231 -11.72 -8.67 -6.01
CA GLN A 231 -12.04 -9.65 -4.97
C GLN A 231 -13.37 -10.37 -5.24
N GLN A 232 -14.40 -9.65 -5.69
CA GLN A 232 -15.68 -10.28 -6.06
C GLN A 232 -15.54 -11.23 -7.24
N GLN A 233 -14.75 -10.89 -8.27
CA GLN A 233 -14.51 -11.80 -9.39
C GLN A 233 -13.79 -13.09 -8.96
N GLN A 234 -12.79 -13.00 -8.09
CA GLN A 234 -12.11 -14.20 -7.57
C GLN A 234 -13.05 -15.10 -6.76
N GLN A 235 -13.92 -14.52 -5.92
CA GLN A 235 -14.92 -15.31 -5.17
C GLN A 235 -15.92 -16.01 -6.09
N GLN A 236 -16.40 -15.34 -7.14
CA GLN A 236 -17.31 -15.97 -8.11
C GLN A 236 -16.64 -17.12 -8.87
N GLN A 237 -15.36 -16.98 -9.27
CA GLN A 237 -14.62 -18.06 -9.93
C GLN A 237 -14.45 -19.29 -9.01
N GLN A 238 -14.14 -19.09 -7.72
CA GLN A 238 -14.04 -20.21 -6.77
C GLN A 238 -15.37 -20.92 -6.57
N GLN A 239 -16.49 -20.19 -6.48
CA GLN A 239 -17.82 -20.81 -6.37
C GLN A 239 -18.19 -21.62 -7.61
N GLN A 240 -17.90 -21.12 -8.81
CA GLN A 240 -18.16 -21.88 -10.04
C GLN A 240 -17.33 -23.17 -10.12
N GLN A 241 -16.06 -23.13 -9.73
CA GLN A 241 -15.23 -24.35 -9.69
C GLN A 241 -15.76 -25.37 -8.67
N GLN A 242 -16.19 -24.92 -7.48
CA GLN A 242 -16.79 -25.83 -6.50
C GLN A 242 -18.10 -26.45 -7.00
N GLN A 243 -18.96 -25.68 -7.67
CA GLN A 243 -20.19 -26.23 -8.26
C GLN A 243 -19.90 -27.25 -9.37
N GLN A 244 -18.91 -27.00 -10.23
CA GLN A 244 -18.52 -27.98 -11.26
C GLN A 244 -17.95 -29.27 -10.65
N GLN A 245 -17.14 -29.18 -9.59
CA GLN A 245 -16.65 -30.37 -8.89
C GLN A 245 -17.78 -31.16 -8.23
N GLN A 246 -18.73 -30.48 -7.59
CA GLN A 246 -19.89 -31.15 -7.00
C GLN A 246 -20.75 -31.85 -8.05
N GLN A 247 -21.00 -31.22 -9.21
CA GLN A 247 -21.73 -31.88 -10.30
C GLN A 247 -20.98 -33.10 -10.86
N GLN A 248 -19.66 -33.03 -11.03
CA GLN A 248 -18.87 -34.19 -11.46
C GLN A 248 -18.93 -35.33 -10.44
N GLN A 249 -18.83 -35.04 -9.15
CA GLN A 249 -18.96 -36.06 -8.10
C GLN A 249 -20.37 -36.69 -8.10
N GLN A 250 -21.42 -35.90 -8.29
CA GLN A 250 -22.79 -36.40 -8.36
C GLN A 250 -23.01 -37.29 -9.58
N GLN A 251 -22.46 -36.93 -10.75
CA GLN A 251 -22.51 -37.77 -11.94
C GLN A 251 -21.74 -39.08 -11.77
N GLN A 252 -20.57 -39.05 -11.11
CA GLN A 252 -19.81 -40.26 -10.81
C GLN A 252 -20.57 -41.18 -9.83
N GLN A 253 -21.18 -40.63 -8.78
CA GLN A 253 -22.00 -41.42 -7.85
C GLN A 253 -23.22 -42.04 -8.54
N ASN A 254 -23.89 -41.29 -9.41
CA ASN A 254 -25.03 -41.83 -10.17
C ASN A 254 -24.59 -42.96 -11.12
N HIS A 255 -23.42 -42.84 -11.77
CA HIS A 255 -22.87 -43.92 -12.60
C HIS A 255 -22.54 -45.18 -11.80
N LEU A 256 -21.98 -45.04 -10.59
CA LEU A 256 -21.66 -46.17 -9.70
C LEU A 256 -22.90 -46.88 -9.17
N ASN A 257 -24.02 -46.18 -8.96
CA ASN A 257 -25.27 -46.77 -8.49
C ASN A 257 -26.10 -47.45 -9.60
N LEU A 258 -25.72 -47.28 -10.87
CA LEU A 258 -26.41 -47.83 -12.04
C LEU A 258 -25.67 -49.03 -12.70
N SER A 259 -24.49 -49.40 -12.18
CA SER A 259 -23.74 -50.63 -12.56
C SER A 259 -23.82 -51.67 -11.44
#